data_AF-A0A822VGU0-F1
#
_entry.id   AF-A0A822VGU0-F1
#
_cell.length_a   1.000
_cell.length_b   1.000
_cell.length_c   1.000
_cell.angle_alpha   90.00
_cell.angle_beta   90.00
_cell.angle_gamma   90.00
#
_symmetry.space_group_name_H-M   'P 1'
#
loop_
_entity.id
_entity.type
_entity.pdbx_description
1 polymer ?
#
loop_
_entity_poly.entity_id
_entity_poly.type
_entity_poly.pdbx_seq_one_letter_code
_entity_poly.pdbx_strand_id
1 'polypeptide(L)'
;MSDHLVTFLKHRTIIVGEATVEFRSEIDYTIVAGEDENSVVQAITFCKNGLIVLSNSETRELWSNRKPILITENGKQVFTFETE
;
A
#
# COMPACT_ATOMS: atom_id res chain seq x y z
N MET A 1 4.20 -28.88 -2.61
CA MET A 1 3.39 -27.96 -1.80
C MET A 1 3.93 -26.57 -2.06
N SER A 2 3.15 -25.73 -2.72
CA SER A 2 3.44 -24.30 -2.80
C SER A 2 3.11 -23.74 -1.43
N ASP A 3 4.13 -23.50 -0.61
CA ASP A 3 3.96 -22.77 0.64
C ASP A 3 3.37 -21.41 0.27
N HIS A 4 2.09 -21.23 0.57
CA HIS A 4 1.50 -19.90 0.52
C HIS A 4 2.16 -19.13 1.65
N LEU A 5 3.21 -18.38 1.32
CA LEU A 5 3.80 -17.37 2.20
C LEU A 5 2.71 -16.34 2.48
N VAL A 6 1.89 -16.62 3.50
CA VAL A 6 0.90 -15.67 3.99
C VAL A 6 1.68 -14.63 4.77
N THR A 7 2.10 -13.58 4.08
CA THR A 7 2.72 -12.44 4.75
C THR A 7 1.62 -11.54 5.31
N PHE A 8 1.54 -11.46 6.64
CA PHE A 8 0.59 -10.57 7.31
C PHE A 8 0.91 -9.10 7.03
N LEU A 9 -0.13 -8.28 6.84
CA LEU A 9 -0.02 -6.82 6.75
C LEU A 9 0.27 -6.24 8.14
N LYS A 10 1.52 -6.34 8.59
CA LYS A 10 1.95 -6.04 9.97
C LYS A 10 2.16 -4.56 10.27
N HIS A 11 2.26 -3.71 9.24
CA HIS A 11 2.50 -2.28 9.41
C HIS A 11 1.27 -1.48 9.06
N ARG A 12 0.67 -0.82 10.06
CA ARG A 12 -0.42 0.16 9.89
C ARG A 12 0.15 1.57 9.88
N THR A 13 -0.32 2.41 8.97
CA THR A 13 0.03 3.83 8.86
C THR A 13 -1.24 4.64 8.62
N ILE A 14 -1.40 5.73 9.37
CA ILE A 14 -2.53 6.65 9.21
C ILE A 14 -2.02 7.87 8.45
N ILE A 15 -2.65 8.20 7.33
CA ILE A 15 -2.28 9.35 6.50
C ILE A 15 -3.01 10.59 7.01
N VAL A 16 -2.24 11.61 7.37
CA VAL A 16 -2.76 12.94 7.74
C VAL A 16 -2.44 13.92 6.62
N GLY A 17 -3.48 14.42 5.94
CA GLY A 17 -3.33 15.30 4.78
C GLY A 17 -3.20 14.53 3.47
N GLU A 18 -2.52 15.12 2.49
CA GLU A 18 -2.25 14.49 1.19
C GLU A 18 -0.91 13.76 1.21
N ALA A 19 -0.90 12.52 0.74
CA ALA A 19 0.32 11.75 0.54
C ALA A 19 0.23 10.93 -0.74
N THR A 20 1.37 10.73 -1.39
CA THR A 20 1.51 9.82 -2.53
C THR A 20 2.09 8.50 -2.05
N VAL A 21 1.60 7.38 -2.59
CA VAL A 21 2.15 6.05 -2.31
C VAL A 21 2.92 5.56 -3.52
N GLU A 22 4.19 5.24 -3.33
CA GLU A 22 5.07 4.68 -4.35
C GLU A 22 5.51 3.27 -3.96
N PHE A 23 5.23 2.29 -4.83
CA PHE A 23 5.58 0.90 -4.56
C PHE A 23 7.05 0.56 -4.86
N ARG A 24 7.71 1.35 -5.72
CA ARG A 24 9.10 1.13 -6.19
C ARG A 24 9.38 -0.32 -6.65
N SER A 25 8.36 -0.95 -7.18
CA SER A 25 8.37 -2.30 -7.73
C SER A 25 7.33 -2.38 -8.83
N GLU A 26 7.52 -3.31 -9.76
CA GLU A 26 6.50 -3.60 -10.75
C GLU A 26 5.26 -4.18 -10.06
N ILE A 27 4.09 -3.64 -10.38
CA ILE A 27 2.82 -4.13 -9.87
C ILE A 27 2.47 -5.41 -10.64
N ASP A 28 2.15 -6.47 -9.91
CA ASP A 28 1.63 -7.71 -10.49
C ASP A 28 0.12 -7.56 -10.75
N TYR A 29 -0.63 -7.21 -9.71
CA TYR A 29 -2.04 -6.88 -9.81
C TYR A 29 -2.54 -6.05 -8.62
N THR A 30 -3.65 -5.34 -8.83
CA THR A 30 -4.39 -4.61 -7.79
C THR A 30 -5.83 -5.09 -7.78
N ILE A 31 -6.35 -5.41 -6.59
CA ILE A 31 -7.77 -5.71 -6.37
C ILE A 31 -8.37 -4.48 -5.72
N VAL A 32 -9.43 -3.94 -6.32
CA VAL A 32 -10.15 -2.77 -5.81
C VAL A 32 -11.55 -3.21 -5.38
N ALA A 33 -11.89 -2.95 -4.13
CA ALA A 33 -13.24 -3.03 -3.61
C ALA A 33 -13.79 -1.60 -3.47
N GLY A 34 -14.89 -1.34 -4.17
CA GLY A 34 -15.59 -0.06 -4.28
C GLY A 34 -16.45 -0.09 -5.55
N GLU A 35 -17.69 0.40 -5.48
CA GLU A 35 -18.61 0.36 -6.62
C GLU A 35 -18.32 1.48 -7.64
N ASP A 36 -17.79 2.62 -7.17
CA ASP A 36 -17.43 3.77 -7.99
C ASP A 36 -16.37 4.67 -7.31
N GLU A 37 -16.05 5.79 -7.96
CA GLU A 37 -15.10 6.82 -7.48
C GLU A 37 -15.54 7.56 -6.21
N ASN A 38 -16.82 7.45 -5.84
CA ASN A 38 -17.39 8.03 -4.61
C ASN A 38 -17.49 7.02 -3.47
N SER A 39 -17.29 5.74 -3.78
CA SER A 39 -17.36 4.64 -2.82
C SER A 39 -16.12 4.61 -1.94
N VAL A 40 -16.24 4.03 -0.75
CA VAL A 40 -15.08 3.66 0.05
C VAL A 40 -14.20 2.73 -0.79
N VAL A 41 -12.99 3.17 -1.10
CA VAL A 41 -12.03 2.40 -1.88
C VAL A 41 -11.12 1.67 -0.91
N GLN A 42 -11.25 0.35 -0.90
CA GLN A 42 -10.25 -0.54 -0.34
C GLN A 42 -9.49 -1.17 -1.51
N ALA A 43 -8.22 -0.81 -1.68
CA ALA A 43 -7.39 -1.39 -2.73
C ALA A 43 -6.26 -2.19 -2.11
N ILE A 44 -6.08 -3.44 -2.55
CA ILE A 44 -4.91 -4.25 -2.21
C ILE A 44 -4.05 -4.43 -3.46
N THR A 45 -2.80 -3.98 -3.38
CA THR A 45 -1.81 -4.04 -4.46
C THR A 45 -0.74 -5.06 -4.11
N PHE A 46 -0.47 -5.95 -5.06
CA PHE A 46 0.57 -6.96 -5.00
C PHE A 46 1.66 -6.59 -6.00
N CYS A 47 2.90 -6.49 -5.51
CA CYS A 47 4.05 -6.20 -6.34
C CYS A 47 4.87 -7.47 -6.60
N LYS A 48 5.56 -7.53 -7.74
CA LYS A 48 6.37 -8.70 -8.12
C LYS A 48 7.51 -9.01 -7.15
N ASN A 49 7.98 -8.01 -6.41
CA ASN A 49 8.99 -8.23 -5.38
C ASN A 49 8.42 -8.81 -4.08
N GLY A 50 7.12 -9.08 -3.96
CA GLY A 50 6.49 -9.60 -2.74
C GLY A 50 5.94 -8.52 -1.78
N LEU A 51 6.05 -7.24 -2.11
CA LEU A 51 5.38 -6.16 -1.38
C LEU A 51 3.85 -6.26 -1.55
N ILE A 52 3.12 -6.17 -0.44
CA ILE A 52 1.66 -6.14 -0.40
C ILE A 52 1.24 -4.90 0.37
N VAL A 53 0.36 -4.10 -0.22
CA VAL A 53 -0.16 -2.87 0.37
C VAL A 53 -1.68 -2.82 0.23
N LEU A 54 -2.38 -2.68 1.34
CA LEU A 54 -3.80 -2.37 1.41
C LEU A 54 -3.95 -0.88 1.74
N SER A 55 -4.66 -0.12 0.91
CA SER A 55 -5.14 1.22 1.22
C SER A 55 -6.64 1.17 1.55
N ASN A 56 -7.04 1.93 2.56
CA ASN A 56 -8.44 2.13 2.93
C ASN A 56 -8.72 3.65 2.98
N SER A 57 -9.54 4.15 2.05
CA SER A 57 -9.83 5.58 1.94
C SER A 57 -10.74 6.10 3.07
N GLU A 58 -11.61 5.27 3.65
CA GLU A 58 -12.52 5.65 4.73
C GLU A 58 -11.74 5.96 6.01
N THR A 59 -10.82 5.08 6.38
CA THR A 59 -9.99 5.23 7.59
C THR A 59 -8.71 6.02 7.34
N ARG A 60 -8.41 6.36 6.08
CA ARG A 60 -7.15 6.97 5.63
C ARG A 60 -5.93 6.15 6.06
N GLU A 61 -6.06 4.83 5.95
CA GLU A 61 -5.04 3.90 6.39
C GLU A 61 -4.32 3.22 5.24
N LEU A 62 -3.04 2.96 5.48
CA LEU A 62 -2.21 2.04 4.72
C LEU A 62 -1.79 0.89 5.62
N TRP A 63 -2.00 -0.32 5.15
CA TRP A 63 -1.52 -1.55 5.77
C TRP A 63 -0.55 -2.24 4.81
N SER A 64 0.61 -2.66 5.30
CA SER A 64 1.63 -3.26 4.44
C SER A 64 2.40 -4.37 5.15
N ASN A 65 2.94 -5.28 4.34
CA ASN A 65 3.77 -6.38 4.84
C ASN A 65 5.25 -5.99 5.03
N ARG A 66 5.65 -4.80 4.59
CA ARG A 66 6.98 -4.22 4.77
C ARG A 66 6.89 -2.84 5.42
N LYS A 67 7.94 -2.42 6.12
CA LYS A 67 7.89 -1.18 6.86
C LYS A 67 7.77 0.01 5.90
N PRO A 68 6.79 0.91 6.10
CA PRO A 68 6.70 2.12 5.32
C PRO A 68 7.83 3.08 5.70
N ILE A 69 8.33 3.78 4.69
CA ILE A 69 9.35 4.82 4.79
C ILE A 69 8.70 6.09 4.24
N LEU A 70 8.64 7.13 5.06
CA LEU A 70 8.17 8.44 4.64
C LEU A 70 9.36 9.27 4.17
N ILE A 71 9.28 9.77 2.95
CA ILE A 71 10.27 10.67 2.37
C ILE A 71 9.60 11.92 1.82
N THR A 72 10.38 12.97 1.59
CA THR A 72 9.91 14.19 0.92
C THR A 72 10.55 14.28 -0.47
N GLU A 73 9.73 14.29 -1.51
CA GLU A 73 10.17 14.43 -2.90
C GLU A 73 9.42 15.57 -3.57
N ASN A 74 10.16 16.52 -4.16
CA ASN A 74 9.58 17.72 -4.79
C ASN A 74 8.58 18.49 -3.90
N GLY A 75 8.84 18.53 -2.59
CA GLY A 75 7.98 19.17 -1.60
C GLY A 75 6.72 18.39 -1.22
N LYS A 76 6.54 17.16 -1.72
CA LYS A 76 5.42 16.27 -1.41
C LYS A 76 5.85 15.14 -0.47
N GLN A 77 4.92 14.73 0.41
CA GLN A 77 5.09 13.56 1.26
C GLN A 77 4.83 12.29 0.43
N VAL A 78 5.82 11.41 0.37
CA VAL A 78 5.76 10.16 -0.37
C VAL A 78 6.01 8.99 0.58
N PHE A 79 5.07 8.06 0.65
CA PHE A 79 5.25 6.78 1.31
C PHE A 79 5.84 5.79 0.32
N THR A 80 7.02 5.25 0.64
CA THR A 80 7.60 4.06 0.00
C THR A 80 7.75 2.96 1.04
N PHE A 81 8.31 1.81 0.67
CA PHE A 81 8.46 0.65 1.55
C PHE A 81 9.89 0.14 1.53
N GLU A 82 10.32 -0.52 2.60
CA GLU A 82 11.56 -1.29 2.60
C GLU A 82 11.57 -2.27 1.42
N THR A 83 12.70 -2.35 0.75
CA THR A 83 12.95 -3.33 -0.31
C THR A 83 13.68 -4.51 0.33
N GLU A 84 13.34 -5.73 -0.11
CA GLU A 84 14.10 -6.93 0.27
C GLU A 84 15.50 -6.93 -0.35
#